data_AF-A0A6I5HE65-F1
#
_entry.id   AF-A0A6I5HE65-F1
#
_cell.length_a   1.000
_cell.length_b   1.000
_cell.length_c   1.000
_cell.angle_alpha   90.00
_cell.angle_beta   90.00
_cell.angle_gamma   90.00
#
_symmetry.space_group_name_H-M   'P 1'
#
loop_
_entity.id
_entity.type
_entity.pdbx_description
1 polymer ?
#
loop_
_entity_poly.entity_id
_entity_poly.type
_entity_poly.pdbx_seq_one_letter_code
_entity_poly.pdbx_strand_id
1 'polypeptide(L)'
;MHVPALQPVRQLTDSDFTKEDVAEFHRLMTALLATCETVVDRYAVEGVWAPSASGLLGQFGETMQVAAEISQRLNQTRSGIRRIAGRARERLHACDARLDAPSV
;
A
#
# COMPACT_ATOMS: atom_id res chain seq x y z
N MET A 1 35.14 -22.47 -9.40
CA MET A 1 34.00 -21.55 -9.56
C MET A 1 33.31 -21.46 -8.20
N HIS A 2 33.55 -20.39 -7.44
CA HIS A 2 32.97 -20.22 -6.11
C HIS A 2 31.58 -19.60 -6.29
N VAL A 3 30.53 -20.37 -6.01
CA VAL A 3 29.16 -19.84 -5.97
C VAL A 3 29.02 -19.14 -4.63
N PRO A 4 28.78 -17.81 -4.57
CA PRO A 4 28.53 -17.14 -3.30
C PRO A 4 27.31 -17.80 -2.68
N ALA A 5 27.43 -18.27 -1.44
CA ALA A 5 26.29 -18.75 -0.69
C ALA A 5 25.28 -17.59 -0.59
N LEU A 6 24.08 -17.76 -1.14
CA LEU A 6 22.97 -16.85 -0.90
C LEU A 6 22.74 -16.82 0.60
N GLN A 7 23.14 -15.73 1.27
CA GLN A 7 22.81 -15.53 2.67
C GLN A 7 21.29 -15.67 2.82
N PRO A 8 20.80 -16.45 3.79
CA PRO A 8 19.37 -16.59 3.99
C PRO A 8 18.77 -15.21 4.22
N VAL A 9 17.82 -14.81 3.36
CA VAL A 9 17.12 -13.54 3.50
C VAL A 9 16.34 -13.61 4.81
N ARG A 10 16.87 -12.94 5.84
CA ARG A 10 16.22 -12.83 7.15
C ARG A 10 14.85 -12.20 6.93
N GLN A 11 13.81 -12.90 7.41
CA GLN A 11 12.44 -12.41 7.31
C GLN A 11 12.25 -11.22 8.24
N LEU A 12 11.49 -10.23 7.79
CA LEU A 12 11.06 -9.13 8.64
C LEU A 12 10.15 -9.64 9.76
N THR A 13 10.29 -9.02 10.91
CA THR A 13 9.45 -9.21 12.10
C THR A 13 8.82 -7.88 12.49
N ASP A 14 7.84 -7.90 13.39
CA ASP A 14 7.15 -6.69 13.84
C ASP A 14 8.12 -5.67 14.48
N SER A 15 9.20 -6.14 15.13
CA SER A 15 10.23 -5.27 15.70
C SER A 15 11.02 -4.49 14.65
N ASP A 16 10.98 -4.91 13.39
CA ASP A 16 11.61 -4.20 12.28
C ASP A 16 10.74 -3.07 11.75
N PHE A 17 9.60 -2.74 12.37
CA PHE A 17 8.78 -1.59 11.99
C PHE A 17 8.79 -0.53 13.08
N THR A 18 8.94 0.74 12.67
CA THR A 18 8.87 1.88 13.58
C THR A 18 7.41 2.27 13.86
N LYS A 19 7.17 3.08 14.90
CA LYS A 19 5.84 3.64 15.15
C LYS A 19 5.38 4.51 13.98
N GLU A 20 6.30 5.22 13.35
CA GLU A 20 6.06 6.05 12.17
C GLU A 20 5.63 5.20 10.96
N ASP A 21 6.25 4.03 10.76
CA ASP A 21 5.86 3.08 9.71
C ASP A 21 4.43 2.57 9.91
N VAL A 22 4.08 2.19 11.14
CA VAL A 22 2.72 1.74 11.50
C VAL A 22 1.71 2.89 11.32
N ALA A 23 2.06 4.09 11.75
CA ALA A 23 1.19 5.27 11.57
C ALA A 23 1.00 5.64 10.09
N GLU A 24 2.02 5.49 9.25
CA GLU A 24 1.90 5.67 7.80
C GLU A 24 1.00 4.57 7.19
N PHE A 25 1.18 3.31 7.58
CA PHE A 25 0.33 2.21 7.15
C PHE A 25 -1.16 2.48 7.45
N HIS A 26 -1.48 2.86 8.69
CA HIS A 26 -2.85 3.20 9.07
C HIS A 26 -3.39 4.36 8.25
N ARG A 27 -2.61 5.44 8.05
CA ARG A 27 -3.03 6.58 7.21
C ARG A 27 -3.32 6.16 5.77
N LEU A 28 -2.50 5.30 5.18
CA LEU A 28 -2.70 4.80 3.82
C LEU A 28 -4.01 4.01 3.71
N MET A 29 -4.25 3.09 4.64
CA MET A 29 -5.46 2.28 4.68
C MET A 29 -6.71 3.12 4.96
N THR A 30 -6.69 4.01 5.95
CA THR A 30 -7.79 4.92 6.25
C THR A 30 -8.20 5.71 5.02
N ALA A 31 -7.23 6.27 4.30
CA ALA A 31 -7.57 7.08 3.14
C ALA A 31 -7.90 6.25 1.89
N LEU A 32 -7.57 4.95 1.81
CA LEU A 32 -8.17 4.04 0.84
C LEU A 32 -9.65 3.79 1.16
N LEU A 33 -9.97 3.51 2.43
CA LEU A 33 -11.34 3.28 2.87
C LEU A 33 -12.22 4.52 2.67
N ALA A 34 -11.71 5.71 2.98
CA ALA A 34 -12.43 6.97 2.77
C ALA A 34 -12.76 7.20 1.28
N THR A 35 -11.88 6.83 0.35
CA THR A 35 -12.20 6.87 -1.09
C THR A 35 -13.34 5.92 -1.44
N CYS A 36 -13.32 4.69 -0.91
CA CYS A 36 -14.41 3.75 -1.12
C CYS A 36 -15.74 4.26 -0.54
N GLU A 37 -15.71 4.83 0.67
CA GLU A 37 -16.88 5.46 1.31
C GLU A 37 -17.43 6.61 0.45
N THR A 38 -16.56 7.48 -0.05
CA THR A 38 -16.96 8.59 -0.94
C THR A 38 -17.62 8.08 -2.23
N VAL A 39 -17.12 6.98 -2.80
CA VAL A 39 -17.73 6.35 -3.98
C VAL A 39 -19.11 5.79 -3.66
N VAL A 40 -19.25 5.13 -2.51
CA VAL A 40 -20.54 4.58 -2.05
C VAL A 40 -21.54 5.71 -1.83
N ASP A 41 -21.17 6.76 -1.09
CA ASP A 41 -22.05 7.91 -0.81
C ASP A 41 -22.53 8.60 -2.09
N ARG A 42 -21.67 8.61 -3.13
CA ARG A 42 -21.96 9.30 -4.38
C ARG A 42 -22.76 8.47 -5.37
N TYR A 43 -22.54 7.16 -5.42
CA TYR A 43 -23.03 6.31 -6.49
C TYR A 43 -23.80 5.07 -6.03
N ALA A 44 -23.98 4.86 -4.73
CA ALA A 44 -24.72 3.72 -4.19
C ALA A 44 -25.86 4.20 -3.27
N VAL A 45 -27.03 4.45 -3.87
CA VAL A 45 -28.24 4.77 -3.10
C VAL A 45 -28.81 3.48 -2.55
N GLU A 46 -28.96 3.39 -1.22
CA GLU A 46 -29.45 2.18 -0.52
C GLU A 46 -28.64 0.91 -0.86
N GLY A 47 -27.34 1.07 -1.13
CA GLY A 47 -26.44 -0.05 -1.49
C GLY A 47 -26.57 -0.53 -2.94
N VAL A 48 -27.33 0.18 -3.77
CA VAL A 48 -27.52 -0.14 -5.19
C VAL A 48 -26.81 0.89 -6.06
N TRP A 49 -26.03 0.41 -7.04
CA TRP A 49 -25.39 1.26 -8.04
C TRP A 49 -26.42 2.16 -8.74
N ALA A 50 -26.27 3.47 -8.57
CA ALA A 50 -27.17 4.52 -9.03
C ALA A 50 -26.35 5.63 -9.70
N PRO A 51 -25.92 5.43 -10.97
CA PRO A 51 -25.14 6.42 -11.71
C PRO A 51 -25.97 7.67 -11.99
N SER A 52 -25.31 8.83 -12.05
CA SER A 52 -25.98 10.12 -12.29
C SER A 52 -26.38 10.33 -13.75
N ALA A 53 -25.70 9.65 -14.68
CA ALA A 53 -26.00 9.75 -16.10
C ALA A 53 -27.31 9.03 -16.45
N SER A 54 -28.17 9.71 -17.21
CA SER A 54 -29.45 9.15 -17.69
C SER A 54 -29.29 8.15 -18.84
N GLY A 55 -28.20 8.23 -19.62
CA GLY A 55 -27.93 7.37 -20.78
C GLY A 55 -26.82 6.36 -20.53
N LEU A 56 -26.96 5.15 -21.12
CA LEU A 56 -26.04 4.03 -20.90
C LEU A 56 -24.57 4.36 -21.22
N LEU A 57 -24.30 5.12 -22.30
CA LEU A 57 -22.93 5.55 -22.63
C LEU A 57 -22.33 6.46 -21.55
N GLY A 58 -23.14 7.36 -20.97
CA GLY A 58 -22.72 8.20 -19.86
C GLY A 58 -22.45 7.39 -18.60
N GLN A 59 -23.30 6.39 -18.31
CA GLN A 59 -23.11 5.48 -17.17
C GLN A 59 -21.83 4.65 -17.31
N PHE A 60 -21.49 4.20 -18.52
CA PHE A 60 -20.19 3.54 -18.77
C PHE A 60 -19.02 4.48 -18.49
N GLY A 61 -19.11 5.74 -18.94
CA GLY A 61 -18.10 6.76 -18.66
C GLY A 61 -17.91 7.00 -17.16
N GLU A 62 -19.00 7.22 -16.42
CA GLU A 62 -18.99 7.37 -14.96
C GLU A 62 -18.39 6.15 -14.26
N THR A 63 -18.80 4.94 -14.68
CA THR A 63 -18.28 3.68 -14.13
C THR A 63 -16.77 3.56 -14.33
N MET A 64 -16.28 3.87 -15.53
CA MET A 64 -14.85 3.82 -15.83
C MET A 64 -14.05 4.85 -15.05
N GLN A 65 -14.63 6.04 -14.81
CA GLN A 65 -14.01 7.08 -14.00
C GLN A 65 -13.89 6.65 -12.53
N VAL A 66 -14.96 6.09 -11.95
CA VAL A 66 -14.95 5.54 -10.58
C VAL A 66 -13.92 4.41 -10.45
N ALA A 67 -13.88 3.49 -11.41
CA ALA A 67 -12.92 2.40 -11.42
C ALA A 67 -11.47 2.92 -11.49
N ALA A 68 -11.21 3.96 -12.28
CA ALA A 68 -9.89 4.60 -12.37
C ALA A 68 -9.49 5.26 -11.05
N GLU A 69 -10.40 5.98 -10.39
CA GLU A 69 -10.15 6.63 -9.10
C GLU A 69 -9.79 5.61 -8.00
N ILE A 70 -10.58 4.54 -7.87
CA ILE A 70 -10.31 3.46 -6.91
C ILE A 70 -8.95 2.81 -7.22
N SER A 71 -8.69 2.53 -8.50
CA SER A 71 -7.43 1.92 -8.94
C SER A 71 -6.23 2.79 -8.61
N GLN A 72 -6.32 4.10 -8.83
CA GLN A 72 -5.28 5.06 -8.49
C GLN A 72 -4.99 5.05 -6.99
N ARG A 73 -6.04 5.13 -6.16
CA ARG A 73 -5.92 5.10 -4.70
C ARG A 73 -5.30 3.80 -4.18
N LEU A 74 -5.71 2.67 -4.75
CA LEU A 74 -5.18 1.35 -4.42
C LEU A 74 -3.70 1.23 -4.78
N ASN A 75 -3.30 1.75 -5.94
CA ASN A 75 -1.90 1.74 -6.37
C ASN A 75 -1.02 2.62 -5.48
N GLN A 76 -1.49 3.81 -5.09
CA GLN A 76 -0.80 4.66 -4.13
C GLN A 76 -0.61 3.95 -2.78
N THR A 77 -1.66 3.30 -2.28
CA THR A 77 -1.65 2.53 -1.03
C THR A 77 -0.63 1.40 -1.08
N ARG A 78 -0.67 0.57 -2.15
CA ARG A 78 0.30 -0.52 -2.36
C ARG A 78 1.74 -0.02 -2.46
N SER A 79 1.97 1.07 -3.18
CA SER A 79 3.30 1.69 -3.29
C SER A 79 3.79 2.21 -1.93
N GLY A 80 2.93 2.82 -1.13
CA GLY A 80 3.24 3.23 0.24
C GLY A 80 3.64 2.04 1.13
N ILE A 81 2.85 0.96 1.10
CA ILE A 81 3.15 -0.27 1.85
C ILE A 81 4.50 -0.87 1.43
N ARG A 82 4.81 -0.90 0.12
CA ARG A 82 6.10 -1.37 -0.37
C ARG A 82 7.26 -0.53 0.13
N ARG A 83 7.10 0.80 0.20
CA ARG A 83 8.12 1.71 0.76
C ARG A 83 8.34 1.46 2.25
N ILE A 84 7.27 1.29 3.02
CA ILE A 84 7.35 0.92 4.45
C ILE A 84 8.17 -0.37 4.63
N ALA A 85 7.84 -1.43 3.88
CA ALA A 85 8.59 -2.69 3.92
C ALA A 85 10.05 -2.53 3.42
N GLY A 86 10.30 -1.65 2.46
CA GLY A 86 11.65 -1.30 1.99
C GLY A 86 12.50 -0.70 3.11
N ARG A 87 11.99 0.32 3.79
CA ARG A 87 12.68 0.94 4.94
C ARG A 87 12.95 -0.04 6.07
N ALA A 88 12.01 -0.95 6.34
CA ALA A 88 12.21 -2.01 7.33
C ALA A 88 13.38 -2.93 6.95
N ARG A 89 13.48 -3.35 5.68
CA ARG A 89 14.62 -4.14 5.19
C ARG A 89 15.94 -3.39 5.26
N GLU A 90 15.96 -2.12 4.87
CA GLU A 90 17.18 -1.30 4.94
C GLU A 90 17.71 -1.21 6.38
N ARG A 91 16.81 -1.01 7.36
CA ARG A 91 17.18 -0.99 8.78
C ARG A 91 17.69 -2.34 9.27
N LEU A 92 17.08 -3.44 8.83
CA LEU A 92 17.54 -4.80 9.15
C LEU A 92 18.96 -5.05 8.64
N HIS A 93 19.22 -4.75 7.36
CA HIS A 93 20.55 -4.91 6.77
C HIS A 93 21.61 -3.99 7.41
N ALA A 94 21.24 -2.77 7.78
CA ALA A 94 22.13 -1.87 8.50
C ALA A 94 22.48 -2.37 9.92
N CYS A 95 21.57 -3.08 10.59
CA CYS A 95 21.86 -3.72 11.88
C CYS A 95 22.80 -4.92 11.71
N ASP A 96 22.56 -5.77 10.71
CA ASP A 96 23.41 -6.93 10.44
C ASP A 96 24.85 -6.48 10.09
N ALA A 97 25.02 -5.46 9.25
CA ALA A 97 26.33 -4.90 8.91
C ALA A 97 27.11 -4.32 10.11
N ARG A 98 26.43 -3.87 11.17
CA ARG A 98 27.08 -3.40 12.41
C ARG A 98 27.54 -4.54 13.30
N LEU A 99 26.85 -5.68 13.28
CA LEU A 99 27.22 -6.86 14.05
C LEU A 99 28.44 -7.57 13.45
N ASP A 100 28.63 -7.48 12.13
CA ASP A 100 29.78 -8.06 11.41
C ASP A 100 31.05 -7.18 11.43
N ALA A 101 31.00 -5.99 12.02
CA ALA A 101 32.17 -5.11 12.13
C ALA A 101 33.12 -5.60 13.25
N PRO A 102 34.43 -5.79 12.99
CA PRO A 102 35.37 -6.23 14.02
C PRO A 102 35.46 -5.17 15.12
N SER A 103 35.31 -5.61 16.37
CA SER A 103 35.55 -4.77 17.55
C SER A 103 37.01 -4.33 17.55
N VAL A 104 37.25 -3.02 17.43
CA VAL A 104 38.57 -2.40 17.59
C VAL A 104 38.95 -2.35 19.06
#